data_AF-A0A2Z6RBC0-F1
#
_entry.id   AF-A0A2Z6RBC0-F1
#
_cell.length_a   1.000
_cell.length_b   1.000
_cell.length_c   1.000
_cell.angle_alpha   90.00
_cell.angle_beta   90.00
_cell.angle_gamma   90.00
#
_symmetry.space_group_name_H-M   'P 1'
#
loop_
_entity.id
_entity.type
_entity.pdbx_description
1 polymer ?
#
loop_
_entity_poly.entity_id
_entity_poly.type
_entity_poly.pdbx_seq_one_letter_code
_entity_poly.pdbx_strand_id
1 'polypeptide(L)' 'MGLWVENITARGVTLTDLLIKKKARIFAQAFDIQESELVFSNGWLDKFKKRNNIQRYHAHGEAGSALLETYLKK' A
#
# COMPACT_ATOMS: atom_id res chain seq x y z
N MET A 1 1.81 4.04 11.40
CA MET A 1 1.61 3.31 10.13
C MET A 1 0.94 1.95 10.26
N GLY A 2 1.15 1.18 11.35
CA GLY A 2 0.51 -0.14 11.53
C GLY A 2 -1.03 -0.12 11.40
N LEU A 3 -1.70 0.80 12.10
CA LEU A 3 -3.16 1.02 12.00
C LEU A 3 -3.66 1.25 10.57
N TRP A 4 -2.87 1.95 9.73
CA TRP A 4 -3.25 2.16 8.33
C TRP A 4 -3.16 0.87 7.52
N VAL A 5 -2.11 0.07 7.74
CA VAL A 5 -1.94 -1.25 7.12
C VAL A 5 -3.11 -2.16 7.51
N GLU A 6 -3.41 -2.27 8.80
CA GLU A 6 -4.52 -3.10 9.32
C GLU A 6 -5.86 -2.71 8.69
N ASN A 7 -6.19 -1.42 8.66
CA ASN A 7 -7.44 -0.94 8.07
C ASN A 7 -7.53 -1.18 6.55
N ILE A 8 -6.43 -1.07 5.81
CA ILE A 8 -6.43 -1.31 4.35
C ILE A 8 -6.48 -2.80 4.04
N THR A 9 -5.76 -3.63 4.81
CA THR A 9 -5.82 -5.09 4.70
C THR A 9 -7.22 -5.60 5.05
N ALA A 10 -7.87 -5.06 6.09
CA ALA A 10 -9.26 -5.41 6.44
C ALA A 10 -10.27 -5.08 5.34
N ARG A 11 -9.96 -4.12 4.45
CA ARG A 11 -10.76 -3.76 3.28
C ARG A 11 -10.45 -4.61 2.04
N GLY A 12 -9.56 -5.61 2.15
CA GLY A 12 -9.18 -6.49 1.05
C GLY A 12 -8.33 -5.80 -0.03
N VAL A 13 -7.73 -4.64 0.27
CA VAL A 13 -6.93 -3.90 -0.72
C VAL A 13 -5.52 -4.46 -0.78
N THR A 14 -5.07 -4.81 -1.99
CA THR A 14 -3.69 -5.24 -2.24
C THR A 14 -2.70 -4.09 -2.03
N LEU A 15 -1.79 -4.25 -1.07
CA LEU A 15 -0.75 -3.27 -0.77
C LEU A 15 0.42 -3.40 -1.75
N THR A 16 0.42 -2.59 -2.80
CA THR A 16 1.55 -2.49 -3.74
C THR A 16 2.67 -1.62 -3.18
N ASP A 17 3.90 -1.86 -3.65
CA ASP A 17 5.10 -1.12 -3.28
C ASP A 17 4.94 0.38 -3.51
N LEU A 18 4.31 0.76 -4.62
CA LEU A 18 4.02 2.15 -4.96
C LEU A 18 3.03 2.77 -3.97
N LEU A 19 1.97 2.04 -3.60
CA LEU A 19 0.96 2.53 -2.66
C LEU A 19 1.56 2.76 -1.27
N ILE A 20 2.40 1.84 -0.80
CA ILE A 20 3.10 1.95 0.48
C ILE A 20 3.99 3.20 0.47
N LYS A 21 4.83 3.38 -0.56
CA LYS A 21 5.71 4.56 -0.67
C LYS A 21 4.92 5.86 -0.76
N LYS A 22 3.85 5.89 -1.57
CA LYS A 22 2.97 7.07 -1.70
C LYS A 22 2.35 7.45 -0.36
N LYS A 23 1.81 6.48 0.38
CA LYS A 23 1.23 6.76 1.70
C LYS A 23 2.29 7.22 2.70
N ALA A 24 3.47 6.62 2.68
CA ALA A 24 4.57 7.00 3.57
C ALA A 24 5.02 8.46 3.36
N ARG A 25 5.09 8.92 2.11
CA ARG A 25 5.33 10.34 1.78
C ARG A 25 4.25 11.27 2.33
N ILE A 26 2.97 10.89 2.19
CA ILE A 26 1.86 11.67 2.74
C ILE A 26 2.01 11.81 4.27
N PHE A 27 2.43 10.74 4.96
CA PHE A 27 2.69 10.83 6.40
C PHE A 27 3.90 11.71 6.71
N ALA A 28 5.01 11.59 5.98
CA ALA A 28 6.18 12.45 6.20
C ALA A 28 5.81 13.93 6.05
N GLN A 29 5.07 14.29 5.00
CA GLN A 29 4.55 15.65 4.81
C GLN A 29 3.65 16.10 5.97
N ALA A 30 2.77 15.23 6.47
CA ALA A 30 1.90 15.55 7.60
C ALA A 30 2.66 15.73 8.93
N PHE A 31 3.88 15.19 9.03
CA PHE A 31 4.76 15.33 10.19
C PHE A 31 5.89 16.33 9.99
N ASP A 32 5.85 17.12 8.90
CA ASP A 32 6.90 18.09 8.54
C ASP A 32 8.31 17.47 8.38
N ILE A 33 8.37 16.19 7.98
CA ILE A 33 9.63 15.49 7.72
C ILE A 33 10.05 15.77 6.27
N GLN A 34 11.23 16.34 6.08
CA GLN A 34 11.73 16.66 4.75
C GLN A 34 12.20 15.38 4.02
N GLU A 35 12.09 15.36 2.68
CA GLU A 35 12.52 14.19 1.88
C GLU A 35 14.04 13.94 2.03
N SER A 36 14.83 14.97 2.37
CA SER A 36 16.26 14.83 2.69
C SER A 36 16.52 14.04 3.99
N GLU A 37 15.56 14.01 4.91
CA GLU A 37 15.67 13.32 6.21
C GLU A 37 15.16 11.88 6.14
N LEU A 38 14.23 11.59 5.22
CA LEU A 38 13.61 10.28 5.10
C LEU A 38 13.43 9.85 3.64
N VAL A 39 14.27 8.90 3.22
CA VAL A 39 14.20 8.30 1.88
C VAL A 39 13.43 6.98 1.91
N PHE A 40 12.33 6.90 1.17
CA PHE A 40 11.53 5.69 1.00
C PHE A 40 12.14 4.72 -0.04
N SER A 41 13.37 4.29 0.25
CA SER A 41 14.15 3.36 -0.58
C SER A 41 13.54 1.95 -0.61
N ASN A 42 14.05 1.08 -1.48
CA ASN A 42 13.65 -0.33 -1.50
C ASN A 42 14.04 -1.04 -0.19
N GLY A 43 15.20 -0.73 0.39
CA GLY A 43 15.60 -1.29 1.69
C GLY A 43 14.70 -0.83 2.84
N TRP A 44 14.21 0.41 2.82
CA TRP A 44 13.19 0.87 3.77
C TRP A 44 11.88 0.09 3.59
N LEU A 45 11.45 -0.10 2.34
CA LEU A 45 10.23 -0.81 2.01
C LEU A 45 10.27 -2.28 2.47
N ASP A 46 11.37 -2.98 2.25
CA ASP A 46 11.53 -4.37 2.68
C ASP A 46 11.44 -4.51 4.20
N LYS A 47 12.10 -3.60 4.94
CA LYS A 47 11.99 -3.54 6.40
C LYS A 47 10.57 -3.21 6.86
N PHE A 48 9.90 -2.28 6.17
CA PHE A 48 8.51 -1.93 6.46
C PHE A 48 7.58 -3.13 6.29
N LYS A 49 7.69 -3.86 5.16
CA LYS A 49 6.89 -5.05 4.89
C LYS A 49 7.13 -6.13 5.95
N LYS A 50 8.39 -6.41 6.28
CA LYS A 50 8.78 -7.38 7.31
C LYS A 50 8.18 -7.02 8.68
N ARG A 51 8.23 -5.74 9.07
CA ARG A 51 7.68 -5.28 10.35
C ARG A 51 6.15 -5.38 10.44
N ASN A 52 5.45 -5.25 9.32
CA ASN A 52 3.99 -5.29 9.26
C ASN A 52 3.44 -6.63 8.74
N ASN A 53 4.27 -7.68 8.70
CA ASN A 53 3.91 -9.00 8.19
C ASN A 53 3.25 -8.98 6.78
N ILE A 54 3.62 -8.01 5.94
CA ILE A 54 3.12 -7.92 4.57
C ILE A 54 3.89 -8.94 3.73
N GLN A 55 3.25 -10.07 3.47
CA GLN A 55 3.84 -11.11 2.63
C GLN A 55 3.71 -10.75 1.15
N ARG A 56 4.73 -11.12 0.37
CA ARG A 56 4.72 -10.95 -1.09
C ARG A 56 3.75 -11.97 -1.67
N TYR A 57 2.52 -11.56 -1.94
CA TYR A 57 1.63 -12.33 -2.79
C TYR A 57 1.96 -12.03 -4.25
N HIS A 58 2.35 -13.07 -4.98
CA HIS A 58 2.29 -13.03 -6.44
C HIS A 58 0.81 -13.12 -6.80
N ALA A 59 0.22 -11.99 -7.19
CA ALA A 59 -1.09 -12.01 -7.83
C ALA A 59 -0.91 -12.71 -9.17
N HIS A 60 -1.18 -14.02 -9.21
CA HIS A 60 -1.40 -14.72 -10.46
C HIS A 60 -2.68 -14.14 -11.04
N GLY A 61 -2.51 -13.30 -12.06
CA GLY A 61 -3.63 -12.68 -12.74
C GLY A 61 -4.46 -13.75 -13.41
N GLU A 62 -5.60 -14.10 -12.82
CA GLU A 62 -6.78 -14.37 -13.63
C GLU A 62 -7.20 -13.02 -14.22
N ALA A 63 -6.56 -12.65 -15.33
CA ALA A 63 -7.06 -11.63 -16.21
C ALA A 63 -8.37 -12.15 -16.83
N GLY A 64 -9.48 -12.04 -16.10
CA GLY A 64 -10.77 -12.50 -16.61
C GLY A 64 -11.81 -12.81 -15.55
N SER A 65 -12.29 -11.81 -14.79
CA SER A 65 -13.73 -11.54 -14.72
C SER A 65 -14.04 -10.33 -13.85
N ALA A 66 -14.64 -9.33 -14.49
CA ALA A 66 -15.60 -8.36 -13.96
C ALA A 66 -15.55 -7.95 -12.46
N LEU A 67 -15.14 -6.69 -12.22
CA LEU A 67 -15.84 -5.85 -11.26
C LEU A 67 -15.98 -4.40 -11.78
N LEU A 68 -16.54 -4.25 -12.97
CA LEU A 68 -17.11 -2.98 -13.46
C LEU A 68 -18.59 -3.11 -13.87
N GLU A 69 -19.28 -4.17 -13.41
CA GLU A 69 -20.72 -4.38 -13.63
C GLU A 69 -21.56 -4.05 -12.38
N THR A 70 -21.33 -2.92 -11.72
CA THR A 70 -22.25 -2.45 -10.65
C THR A 70 -22.63 -0.97 -10.70
N TYR A 71 -22.23 -0.21 -11.73
CA TYR A 71 -22.60 1.22 -11.83
C TYR A 71 -23.48 1.61 -13.03
N LEU A 72 -24.05 0.65 -13.76
CA LEU A 72 -25.05 0.93 -14.79
C LEU A 72 -26.33 0.13 -14.54
N LYS A 73 -27.07 0.52 -13.51
CA LYS A 73 -28.50 0.24 -13.42
C LYS A 73 -29.21 1.31 -12.59
N LYS A 74 -29.64 2.39 -13.25
CA LYS A 74 -31.05 2.77 -13.39
C LYS A 74 -31.18 4.00 -14.29
#